data_AF-A0A7W0P4R0-F1
#
_entry.id   AF-A0A7W0P4R0-F1
#
_cell.length_a   1.000
_cell.length_b   1.000
_cell.length_c   1.000
_cell.angle_alpha   90.00
_cell.angle_beta   90.00
_cell.angle_gamma   90.00
#
_symmetry.space_group_name_H-M   'P 1'
#
loop_
_entity.id
_entity.type
_entity.pdbx_description
1 polymer ?
#
loop_
_entity_poly.entity_id
_entity_poly.type
_entity_poly.pdbx_seq_one_letter_code
_entity_poly.pdbx_strand_id
1 'polypeptide(L)'
;MSSFRVDLRSDTVTKPSEAMRRAMAEAEVGDDWYGDDPTVNLLQERSAEVLGKEAGAFVPTGTMANQIGLRLHFSGPGHLVAAAADLHVTSVEVMTAAALAGIAYRTVDAGPRGWIDA
;
A
#
# COMPACT_ATOMS: atom_id res chain seq x y z
N MET A 1 32.19 20.10 0.77
CA MET A 1 32.36 18.75 0.19
C MET A 1 31.01 18.07 0.19
N SER A 2 30.43 17.80 -0.98
CA SER A 2 29.24 16.94 -1.08
C SER A 2 29.69 15.52 -0.76
N SER A 3 29.34 14.99 0.42
CA SER A 3 29.59 13.57 0.70
C SER A 3 28.60 12.77 -0.12
N PHE A 4 29.08 11.96 -1.06
CA PHE A 4 28.26 10.98 -1.75
C PHE A 4 27.72 10.00 -0.69
N ARG A 5 26.43 10.11 -0.36
CA ARG A 5 25.78 9.29 0.66
C ARG A 5 25.19 8.06 0.00
N VAL A 6 25.85 6.92 0.18
CA VAL A 6 25.26 5.62 -0.14
C VAL A 6 24.30 5.24 1.00
N ASP A 7 23.00 5.25 0.73
CA ASP A 7 21.96 4.97 1.72
C ASP A 7 21.24 3.65 1.37
N LEU A 8 21.64 2.56 2.04
CA LEU A 8 21.12 1.20 1.82
C LEU A 8 20.09 0.79 2.89
N ARG A 9 19.48 1.74 3.60
CA ARG A 9 18.50 1.43 4.65
C ARG A 9 17.21 0.84 4.09
N SER A 10 16.73 1.36 2.96
CA SER A 10 15.53 0.91 2.22
C SER A 10 15.44 1.68 0.91
N ASP A 11 14.74 1.14 -0.08
CA ASP A 11 14.29 1.82 -1.30
C ASP A 11 13.31 2.98 -1.06
N THR A 12 12.65 3.02 0.10
CA THR A 12 11.78 4.14 0.52
C THR A 12 12.53 5.47 0.71
N VAL A 13 13.87 5.47 0.74
CA VAL A 13 14.68 6.69 0.84
C VAL A 13 14.84 7.42 -0.50
N THR A 14 14.27 6.86 -1.58
CA THR A 14 14.28 7.47 -2.92
C THR A 14 13.73 8.89 -2.89
N LYS A 15 14.31 9.76 -3.73
CA LYS A 15 13.88 11.15 -3.88
C LYS A 15 13.33 11.36 -5.28
N PRO A 16 12.27 12.17 -5.45
CA PRO A 16 11.77 12.53 -6.77
C PRO A 16 12.88 13.13 -7.64
N SER A 17 13.01 12.61 -8.86
CA SER A 17 13.87 13.16 -9.90
C SER A 17 13.39 14.55 -10.33
N GLU A 18 14.21 15.30 -11.05
CA GLU A 18 13.80 16.62 -11.57
C GLU A 18 12.57 16.52 -12.48
N ALA A 19 12.53 15.52 -13.37
CA ALA A 19 11.39 15.28 -14.25
C ALA A 19 10.10 14.98 -13.45
N MET A 20 10.19 14.17 -12.40
CA MET A 20 9.06 13.88 -11.51
C MET A 20 8.60 15.14 -10.76
N ARG A 21 9.53 15.99 -10.30
CA ARG A 21 9.20 17.26 -9.64
C ARG A 21 8.47 18.22 -10.56
N ARG A 22 8.90 18.31 -11.82
CA ARG A 22 8.22 19.10 -12.84
C ARG A 22 6.81 18.56 -13.12
N ALA A 23 6.67 17.25 -13.34
CA ALA A 23 5.37 16.61 -13.56
C ALA A 23 4.40 16.84 -12.39
N MET A 24 4.87 16.76 -11.14
CA MET A 24 4.04 17.07 -9.97
C MET A 24 3.61 18.55 -9.92
N ALA A 25 4.51 19.47 -10.26
CA ALA A 25 4.22 20.90 -10.22
C ALA A 25 3.29 21.37 -11.35
N GLU A 26 3.32 20.67 -12.49
CA GLU A 26 2.53 20.97 -13.69
C GLU A 26 1.25 20.12 -13.81
N ALA A 27 0.99 19.22 -12.86
CA ALA A 27 -0.18 18.35 -12.88
C ALA A 27 -1.48 19.16 -12.82
N GLU A 28 -2.46 18.79 -13.65
CA GLU A 28 -3.83 19.27 -13.50
C GLU A 28 -4.44 18.59 -12.28
N VAL A 29 -5.04 19.36 -11.38
CA VAL A 29 -5.57 18.88 -10.09
C VAL A 29 -7.00 19.34 -9.89
N GLY A 30 -7.70 18.61 -9.03
CA GLY A 30 -9.08 18.88 -8.63
C GLY A 30 -9.30 18.49 -7.16
N ASP A 31 -10.57 18.30 -6.81
CA ASP A 31 -11.00 17.78 -5.52
C ASP A 31 -11.34 16.27 -5.66
N ASP A 32 -10.41 15.43 -5.22
CA ASP A 32 -10.57 13.96 -5.24
C ASP A 32 -11.81 13.47 -4.46
N TRP A 33 -12.31 14.24 -3.47
CA TRP A 33 -13.55 13.90 -2.79
C TRP A 33 -14.76 13.93 -3.73
N TYR A 34 -14.78 14.88 -4.66
CA TYR A 34 -15.79 14.97 -5.71
C TYR A 34 -15.44 14.12 -6.95
N GLY A 35 -14.23 13.56 -7.00
CA GLY A 35 -13.73 12.74 -8.09
C GLY A 35 -13.37 13.54 -9.34
N ASP A 36 -13.13 14.85 -9.21
CA ASP A 36 -12.79 15.74 -10.33
C ASP A 36 -11.29 16.06 -10.44
N ASP A 37 -10.42 15.35 -9.70
CA ASP A 37 -8.97 15.40 -9.90
C ASP A 37 -8.56 14.51 -11.11
N PRO A 38 -8.19 15.11 -12.25
CA PRO A 38 -7.90 14.34 -13.46
C PRO A 38 -6.62 13.52 -13.34
N THR A 39 -5.64 13.97 -12.55
CA THR A 39 -4.36 13.27 -12.40
C THR A 39 -4.51 12.03 -11.51
N VAL A 40 -5.30 12.13 -10.43
CA VAL A 40 -5.62 10.97 -9.58
C VAL A 40 -6.43 9.94 -10.37
N ASN A 41 -7.46 10.39 -11.10
CA ASN A 41 -8.27 9.50 -11.94
C ASN A 41 -7.42 8.74 -12.96
N LEU A 42 -6.55 9.44 -13.69
CA LEU A 42 -5.64 8.82 -14.65
C LEU A 42 -4.69 7.79 -14.00
N LEU A 43 -4.16 8.10 -12.81
CA LEU A 43 -3.32 7.16 -12.07
C LEU A 43 -4.08 5.88 -11.70
N GLN A 44 -5.31 6.02 -11.23
CA GLN A 44 -6.16 4.89 -10.81
C GLN A 44 -6.55 4.02 -12.01
N GLU A 45 -6.98 4.63 -13.12
CA GLU A 45 -7.33 3.94 -14.37
C GLU A 45 -6.14 3.15 -14.91
N ARG A 46 -4.97 3.79 -15.02
CA ARG A 46 -3.76 3.14 -15.51
C ARG A 46 -3.30 2.01 -14.59
N SER A 47 -3.42 2.19 -13.28
CA SER A 47 -3.07 1.14 -12.31
C SER A 47 -3.99 -0.07 -12.43
N ALA A 48 -5.30 0.18 -12.63
CA ALA A 48 -6.29 -0.87 -12.85
C ALA A 48 -6.00 -1.64 -14.16
N GLU A 49 -5.69 -0.92 -15.25
CA GLU A 49 -5.32 -1.51 -16.54
C GLU A 49 -4.09 -2.42 -16.42
N VAL A 50 -3.00 -1.92 -15.82
CA VAL A 50 -1.75 -2.67 -15.65
C VAL A 50 -1.95 -3.97 -14.85
N LEU A 51 -2.86 -3.95 -13.87
CA LEU A 51 -3.13 -5.10 -13.01
C LEU A 51 -4.28 -5.98 -13.50
N GLY A 52 -4.94 -5.62 -14.61
CA GLY A 52 -6.12 -6.33 -15.12
C GLY A 52 -7.28 -6.33 -14.12
N LYS A 53 -7.51 -5.20 -13.44
CA LYS A 53 -8.60 -5.00 -12.46
C LYS A 53 -9.61 -3.98 -12.97
N GLU A 54 -10.82 -4.03 -12.42
CA GLU A 54 -11.92 -3.14 -12.80
C GLU A 54 -11.70 -1.70 -12.33
N ALA A 55 -11.00 -1.51 -11.21
CA ALA A 55 -10.75 -0.21 -10.61
C ALA A 55 -9.45 -0.19 -9.80
N GLY A 56 -8.94 1.01 -9.55
CA GLY A 56 -7.83 1.30 -8.65
C GLY A 56 -8.20 2.44 -7.69
N ALA A 57 -7.51 2.51 -6.56
CA ALA A 57 -7.69 3.58 -5.58
C ALA A 57 -6.33 4.12 -5.16
N PHE A 58 -6.11 5.43 -5.28
CA PHE A 58 -4.91 6.07 -4.76
C PHE A 58 -5.03 6.24 -3.25
N VAL A 59 -3.98 5.82 -2.52
CA VAL A 59 -3.91 5.98 -1.07
C VAL A 59 -2.52 6.47 -0.65
N PRO A 60 -2.40 7.24 0.44
CA PRO A 60 -1.13 7.84 0.82
C PRO A 60 -0.02 6.84 1.21
N THR A 61 -0.38 5.64 1.67
CA THR A 61 0.59 4.65 2.16
C THR A 61 0.17 3.22 1.82
N GLY A 62 1.14 2.33 1.68
CA GLY A 62 0.89 0.88 1.52
C GLY A 62 0.14 0.28 2.73
N THR A 63 0.42 0.75 3.95
CA THR A 63 -0.33 0.36 5.15
C THR A 63 -1.81 0.70 5.01
N MET A 64 -2.16 1.92 4.57
CA MET A 64 -3.57 2.26 4.36
C MET A 64 -4.21 1.36 3.30
N ALA A 65 -3.51 1.04 2.21
CA ALA A 65 -3.99 0.13 1.17
C ALA A 65 -4.33 -1.25 1.75
N ASN A 66 -3.41 -1.84 2.53
CA ASN A 66 -3.61 -3.14 3.17
C ASN A 66 -4.79 -3.11 4.15
N GLN A 67 -4.90 -2.06 4.97
CA GLN A 67 -5.96 -1.96 5.97
C GLN A 67 -7.35 -1.76 5.35
N ILE A 68 -7.44 -0.99 4.25
CA ILE A 68 -8.67 -0.90 3.46
C ILE A 68 -9.02 -2.26 2.86
N GLY A 69 -8.05 -2.96 2.24
CA GLY A 69 -8.27 -4.29 1.70
C GLY A 69 -8.77 -5.29 2.74
N LEU A 70 -8.14 -5.34 3.90
CA LEU A 70 -8.57 -6.16 5.03
C LEU A 70 -9.99 -5.81 5.47
N ARG A 71 -10.32 -4.53 5.62
CA ARG A 71 -11.66 -4.09 6.05
C ARG A 71 -12.75 -4.41 5.02
N LEU A 72 -12.43 -4.37 3.73
CA LEU A 72 -13.35 -4.73 2.65
C LEU A 72 -13.59 -6.24 2.58
N HIS A 73 -12.57 -7.06 2.83
CA HIS A 73 -12.68 -8.52 2.81
C HIS A 73 -13.29 -9.12 4.08
N PHE A 74 -13.10 -8.48 5.24
CA PHE A 74 -13.58 -8.95 6.54
C PHE A 74 -14.63 -8.00 7.12
N SER A 75 -15.90 -8.37 6.97
CA SER A 75 -17.03 -7.58 7.50
C SER A 75 -17.23 -7.84 8.99
N GLY A 76 -17.21 -6.77 9.79
CA GLY A 76 -17.35 -6.82 11.25
C GLY A 76 -16.08 -7.32 11.97
N PRO A 77 -16.05 -7.28 13.31
CA PRO A 77 -14.93 -7.76 14.12
C PRO A 77 -14.99 -9.27 14.35
N GLY A 78 -13.92 -9.83 14.92
CA GLY A 78 -13.88 -11.22 15.40
C GLY A 78 -13.30 -12.22 14.40
N HIS A 79 -12.61 -11.73 13.37
CA HIS A 79 -11.97 -12.58 12.37
C HIS A 79 -10.59 -13.05 12.84
N LEU A 80 -10.29 -14.33 12.62
CA LEU A 80 -8.97 -14.91 12.80
C LEU A 80 -8.39 -15.24 11.42
N VAL A 81 -7.40 -14.47 10.98
CA VAL A 81 -6.85 -14.54 9.61
C VAL A 81 -5.50 -15.26 9.63
N ALA A 82 -5.35 -16.28 8.78
CA ALA A 82 -4.07 -16.95 8.59
C ALA A 82 -3.11 -16.04 7.79
N ALA A 83 -1.89 -15.87 8.30
CA ALA A 83 -0.86 -15.04 7.68
C ALA A 83 0.52 -15.53 8.11
N ALA A 84 1.57 -15.33 7.32
CA ALA A 84 2.91 -15.64 7.80
C ALA A 84 3.39 -14.58 8.82
N ALA A 85 4.23 -15.00 9.77
CA ALA A 85 4.67 -14.14 10.88
C ALA A 85 5.50 -12.92 10.41
N ASP A 86 6.13 -13.02 9.25
CA ASP A 86 7.03 -12.04 8.65
C ASP A 86 6.38 -11.15 7.57
N LEU A 87 5.09 -11.35 7.26
CA LEU A 87 4.37 -10.47 6.33
C LEU A 87 4.30 -9.04 6.86
N HIS A 88 4.25 -8.07 5.96
CA HIS A 88 4.19 -6.64 6.32
C HIS A 88 2.98 -6.33 7.23
N VAL A 89 1.82 -6.90 6.93
CA VAL A 89 0.58 -6.73 7.69
C VAL A 89 0.62 -7.34 9.10
N THR A 90 1.48 -8.33 9.35
CA THR A 90 1.63 -8.98 10.66
C THR A 90 2.77 -8.40 11.49
N SER A 91 3.86 -7.94 10.84
CA SER A 91 5.11 -7.56 11.51
C SER A 91 5.39 -6.06 11.55
N VAL A 92 5.00 -5.30 10.53
CA VAL A 92 5.35 -3.87 10.37
C VAL A 92 4.16 -2.96 10.66
N GLU A 93 2.96 -3.40 10.31
CA GLU A 93 1.73 -2.62 10.51
C GLU A 93 1.19 -2.70 11.95
N VAL A 94 1.97 -3.31 12.84
CA VAL A 94 1.68 -3.42 14.28
C VAL A 94 0.27 -4.01 14.47
N MET A 95 -0.53 -3.46 15.37
CA MET A 95 -1.86 -3.95 15.72
C MET A 95 -2.97 -3.26 14.92
N THR A 96 -2.65 -2.64 13.78
CA THR A 96 -3.60 -1.80 13.02
C THR A 96 -4.84 -2.59 12.59
N ALA A 97 -4.67 -3.83 12.12
CA ALA A 97 -5.80 -4.68 11.72
C ALA A 97 -6.71 -5.05 12.89
N ALA A 98 -6.14 -5.27 14.07
CA ALA A 98 -6.91 -5.52 15.28
C ALA A 98 -7.70 -4.28 15.72
N ALA A 99 -7.05 -3.10 15.71
CA ALA A 99 -7.66 -1.85 16.14
C ALA A 99 -8.75 -1.35 15.17
N LEU A 100 -8.51 -1.44 13.86
CA LEU A 100 -9.40 -0.87 12.85
C LEU A 100 -10.45 -1.86 12.34
N ALA A 101 -10.17 -3.17 12.34
CA ALA A 101 -11.06 -4.16 11.74
C ALA A 101 -11.41 -5.32 12.69
N GLY A 102 -10.90 -5.35 13.93
CA GLY A 102 -11.17 -6.46 14.85
C GLY A 102 -10.61 -7.79 14.35
N ILE A 103 -9.52 -7.73 13.59
CA ILE A 103 -8.83 -8.89 13.02
C ILE A 103 -7.68 -9.30 13.95
N ALA A 104 -7.63 -10.58 14.30
CA ALA A 104 -6.46 -11.22 14.87
C ALA A 104 -5.76 -12.08 13.81
N TYR A 105 -4.44 -12.20 13.89
CA TYR A 105 -3.68 -13.09 13.02
C TYR A 105 -3.38 -14.43 13.70
N ARG A 106 -3.59 -15.52 12.99
CA ARG A 106 -3.00 -16.82 13.28
C ARG A 106 -1.77 -16.98 12.41
N THR A 107 -0.59 -16.86 13.00
CA THR A 107 0.65 -16.97 12.24
C THR A 107 0.94 -18.40 11.82
N VAL A 108 1.36 -18.57 10.57
CA VAL A 108 1.86 -19.83 10.00
C VAL A 108 3.29 -19.65 9.51
N ASP A 109 4.05 -20.73 9.43
CA ASP A 109 5.40 -20.67 8.85
C ASP A 109 5.29 -20.56 7.33
N ALA A 110 5.97 -19.56 6.76
CA ALA A 110 6.15 -19.50 5.31
C ALA A 110 7.38 -20.33 4.91
N GLY A 111 7.30 -21.00 3.76
CA GLY A 111 8.45 -21.65 3.16
C GLY A 111 9.55 -20.63 2.78
N PRO A 112 10.75 -21.06 2.37
CA PRO A 112 11.90 -20.18 2.11
C PRO A 112 11.70 -19.18 0.95
N ARG A 113 10.60 -19.30 0.19
CA ARG A 113 10.20 -18.36 -0.86
C ARG A 113 9.11 -17.36 -0.41
N GLY A 114 8.73 -17.38 0.87
CA GLY A 114 7.65 -16.56 1.42
C GLY A 114 6.25 -17.04 1.05
N TRP A 115 6.10 -18.29 0.59
CA TRP A 115 4.80 -18.87 0.25
C TRP A 115 4.19 -19.57 1.45
N ILE A 116 2.90 -19.36 1.64
CA ILE A 116 2.06 -20.18 2.53
C ILE A 116 1.54 -21.33 1.67
N ASP A 117 2.00 -22.54 1.95
CA ASP A 117 1.47 -23.76 1.35
C ASP A 117 0.21 -24.26 2.08
N ALA A 118 -0.62 -25.00 1.35
CA ALA A 118 -1.88 -25.56 1.82
C ALA A 118 -1.68 -26.98 2.36
#